data_AF-A0A3S3JM00-F1
#
_entry.id   AF-A0A3S3JM00-F1
#
_cell.length_a   1.000
_cell.length_b   1.000
_cell.length_c   1.000
_cell.angle_alpha   90.00
_cell.angle_beta   90.00
_cell.angle_gamma   90.00
#
_symmetry.space_group_name_H-M   'P 1'
#
loop_
_entity.id
_entity.type
_entity.pdbx_description
1 polymer ?
#
loop_
_entity_poly.entity_id
_entity_poly.type
_entity_poly.pdbx_seq_one_letter_code
_entity_poly.pdbx_strand_id
1 'polypeptide(L)'
;MQAYRKVTREGGDPLATPREARRIVPTFRVAAEIVHAEHEISWKNPKHAKQWITTLTQYAYPVIGDYRVNAIATSDVLRVLSPIWLTKPENAIRVRQRISTVMDWAKAAGYRSEHNPVEGVTRGLPKQTDTDQHHAAVPLQ
;
A
#
# COMPACT_ATOMS: atom_id res chain seq x y z
N MET A 1 29.32 -2.78 -3.33
CA MET A 1 28.90 -4.00 -4.06
C MET A 1 27.65 -4.57 -3.40
N GLN A 2 26.46 -4.26 -3.91
CA GLN A 2 25.25 -5.02 -3.58
C GLN A 2 24.57 -5.40 -4.88
N ALA A 3 24.70 -6.68 -5.19
CA ALA A 3 24.16 -7.35 -6.36
C ALA A 3 22.77 -7.85 -6.02
N TYR A 4 21.76 -7.52 -6.83
CA TYR A 4 20.52 -8.29 -6.91
C TYR A 4 20.11 -8.41 -8.38
N ARG A 5 20.41 -9.59 -8.94
CA ARG A 5 20.07 -10.06 -10.28
C ARG A 5 18.74 -10.83 -10.24
N LYS A 6 17.97 -10.71 -11.34
CA LYS A 6 16.90 -11.60 -11.84
C LYS A 6 15.67 -11.69 -10.91
N VAL A 7 14.42 -11.72 -11.39
CA VAL A 7 13.82 -12.67 -12.34
C VAL A 7 12.59 -12.05 -13.02
N THR A 8 12.46 -12.39 -14.30
CA THR A 8 11.37 -12.21 -15.27
C THR A 8 10.14 -13.08 -15.00
N ARG A 9 8.93 -12.61 -15.33
CA ARG A 9 7.95 -13.44 -16.08
C ARG A 9 6.83 -12.61 -16.72
N GLU A 10 6.43 -13.08 -17.88
CA GLU A 10 5.68 -12.45 -18.96
C GLU A 10 4.18 -12.30 -18.72
N GLY A 11 3.57 -11.38 -19.48
CA GLY A 11 2.13 -11.17 -19.58
C GLY A 11 1.80 -9.74 -20.01
N GLY A 12 2.37 -9.27 -21.13
CA GLY A 12 2.14 -7.92 -21.64
C GLY A 12 1.08 -7.93 -22.75
N ASP A 13 -0.05 -7.29 -22.49
CA ASP A 13 -1.13 -7.06 -23.47
C ASP A 13 -0.77 -5.85 -24.37
N PRO A 14 -0.93 -5.91 -25.71
CA PRO A 14 -0.27 -4.98 -26.63
C PRO A 14 -1.19 -3.84 -27.07
N LEU A 15 -1.41 -2.81 -26.24
CA LEU A 15 -2.06 -1.56 -26.70
C LEU A 15 -1.48 -0.26 -26.10
N ALA A 16 -0.32 -0.29 -25.43
CA ALA A 16 0.31 0.92 -24.91
C ALA A 16 1.12 1.63 -26.02
N THR A 17 0.84 2.91 -26.23
CA THR A 17 1.50 3.75 -27.23
C THR A 17 3.02 3.88 -26.95
N PRO A 18 3.87 4.20 -27.95
CA PRO A 18 5.33 4.21 -27.79
C PRO A 18 5.90 5.10 -26.67
N ARG A 19 5.10 6.03 -26.14
CA ARG A 19 5.47 6.91 -25.01
C ARG A 19 5.21 6.28 -23.65
N GLU A 20 4.25 5.36 -23.56
CA GLU A 20 3.92 4.59 -22.35
C GLU A 20 4.91 3.42 -22.16
N ALA A 21 5.43 2.86 -23.26
CA ALA A 21 6.34 1.71 -23.27
C ALA A 21 7.74 1.94 -22.65
N ARG A 22 8.08 3.17 -22.24
CA ARG A 22 9.41 3.51 -21.68
C ARG A 22 9.43 3.85 -20.19
N ARG A 23 8.28 3.93 -19.52
CA ARG A 23 8.26 4.12 -18.07
C ARG A 23 8.44 2.77 -17.39
N ILE A 24 9.60 2.56 -16.77
CA ILE A 24 9.82 1.40 -15.90
C ILE A 24 8.82 1.53 -14.75
N VAL A 25 7.78 0.69 -14.75
CA VAL A 25 6.78 0.68 -13.69
C VAL A 25 7.47 0.30 -12.38
N PRO A 26 7.41 1.16 -11.34
CA PRO A 26 8.07 0.88 -10.08
C PRO A 26 7.40 -0.30 -9.36
N THR A 27 8.17 -0.95 -8.48
CA THR A 27 7.60 -1.90 -7.51
C THR A 27 6.83 -1.14 -6.43
N PHE A 28 5.96 -1.85 -5.70
CA PHE A 28 5.22 -1.25 -4.58
C PHE A 28 6.16 -0.65 -3.54
N ARG A 29 7.29 -1.32 -3.25
CA ARG A 29 8.30 -0.79 -2.33
C ARG A 29 8.82 0.56 -2.79
N VAL A 30 9.27 0.65 -4.05
CA VAL A 30 9.81 1.89 -4.63
C VAL A 30 8.74 2.97 -4.67
N ALA A 31 7.51 2.64 -5.09
CA ALA A 31 6.41 3.57 -5.11
C ALA A 31 6.07 4.08 -3.70
N ALA A 32 6.08 3.21 -2.69
CA ALA A 32 5.84 3.58 -1.30
C ALA A 32 6.92 4.52 -0.76
N GLU A 33 8.19 4.31 -1.10
CA GLU A 33 9.29 5.21 -0.72
C GLU A 33 9.17 6.59 -1.40
N ILE A 34 8.79 6.64 -2.68
CA ILE A 34 8.56 7.91 -3.39
C ILE A 34 7.40 8.68 -2.76
N VAL A 35 6.25 8.01 -2.57
CA VAL A 35 5.07 8.60 -1.92
C VAL A 35 5.41 9.07 -0.51
N HIS A 36 6.17 8.28 0.25
CA HIS A 36 6.62 8.65 1.58
C HIS A 36 7.47 9.92 1.57
N ALA A 37 8.46 10.02 0.68
CA ALA A 37 9.32 11.20 0.56
C ALA A 37 8.53 12.45 0.15
N GLU A 38 7.57 12.32 -0.79
CA GLU A 38 6.69 13.42 -1.20
C GLU A 38 5.79 13.90 -0.05
N HIS A 39 5.24 12.97 0.73
CA HIS A 39 4.32 13.30 1.83
C HIS A 39 5.05 13.71 3.11
N GLU A 40 6.29 13.29 3.33
CA GLU A 40 7.09 13.62 4.49
C GLU A 40 7.27 15.14 4.64
N ILE A 41 7.39 15.87 3.53
CA ILE A 41 7.47 17.34 3.50
C ILE A 41 6.21 17.98 4.12
N SER A 42 5.05 17.37 3.91
CA SER A 42 3.78 17.85 4.44
C SER A 42 3.55 17.46 5.91
N TRP A 43 4.26 16.44 6.41
CA TRP A 43 4.06 15.91 7.75
C TRP A 43 4.90 16.68 8.77
N LYS A 44 4.21 17.44 9.63
CA LYS A 44 4.85 18.18 10.74
C LYS A 44 5.48 17.28 11.80
N ASN A 45 5.09 16.00 11.88
CA ASN A 45 5.54 15.08 12.91
C ASN A 45 6.41 13.94 12.33
N PRO A 46 7.72 13.92 12.63
CA PRO A 46 8.65 12.92 12.08
C PRO A 46 8.34 11.49 12.56
N LYS A 47 7.71 11.34 13.74
CA LYS A 47 7.29 10.02 14.24
C LYS A 47 6.21 9.41 13.35
N HIS A 48 5.27 10.24 12.86
CA HIS A 48 4.23 9.78 11.95
C HIS A 48 4.82 9.33 10.62
N ALA A 49 5.77 10.10 10.07
CA ALA A 49 6.48 9.74 8.84
C ALA A 49 7.16 8.37 8.96
N LYS A 50 7.95 8.17 10.02
CA LYS A 50 8.61 6.88 10.27
C LYS A 50 7.63 5.73 10.48
N GLN A 51 6.54 5.98 11.22
CA GLN A 51 5.51 4.97 11.44
C GLN A 51 4.81 4.58 10.14
N TRP A 52 4.63 5.51 9.21
CA TRP A 52 4.01 5.26 7.91
C TRP A 52 4.75 4.19 7.11
N ILE A 53 6.05 4.38 6.88
CA ILE A 53 6.85 3.44 6.12
C ILE A 53 7.05 2.12 6.89
N THR A 54 7.26 2.19 8.21
CA THR A 54 7.51 0.99 9.04
C THR A 54 6.37 -0.02 8.97
N THR A 55 5.10 0.41 8.94
CA THR A 55 4.00 -0.55 8.82
C THR A 55 3.93 -1.20 7.43
N LEU A 56 4.25 -0.45 6.37
CA LEU A 56 4.27 -1.02 5.03
C LEU A 56 5.41 -2.03 4.91
N THR A 57 6.57 -1.73 5.51
CA THR A 57 7.69 -2.67 5.62
C THR A 57 7.32 -3.95 6.36
N GLN A 58 6.56 -3.83 7.45
CA GLN A 58 6.20 -4.98 8.28
C GLN A 58 5.14 -5.88 7.63
N TYR A 59 4.10 -5.29 7.01
CA TYR A 59 2.92 -6.04 6.57
C TYR A 59 2.79 -6.16 5.05
N ALA A 60 3.11 -5.12 4.30
CA ALA A 60 2.90 -5.10 2.84
C ALA A 60 4.12 -5.63 2.07
N TYR A 61 5.34 -5.25 2.45
CA TYR A 61 6.55 -5.62 1.70
C TYR A 61 6.78 -7.12 1.56
N PRO A 62 6.54 -7.96 2.58
CA PRO A 62 6.73 -9.40 2.46
C PRO A 62 5.81 -10.07 1.43
N VAL A 63 4.68 -9.43 1.06
CA VAL A 63 3.65 -10.03 0.19
C VAL A 63 3.63 -9.37 -1.19
N ILE A 64 3.67 -8.03 -1.24
CA ILE A 64 3.50 -7.25 -2.47
C ILE A 64 4.66 -6.28 -2.74
N GLY A 65 5.66 -6.20 -1.86
CA GLY A 65 6.73 -5.19 -1.95
C GLY A 65 7.49 -5.23 -3.28
N ASP A 66 7.71 -6.43 -3.81
CA ASP A 66 8.49 -6.65 -5.04
C ASP A 66 7.60 -6.68 -6.30
N TYR A 67 6.29 -6.56 -6.13
CA TYR A 67 5.34 -6.57 -7.24
C TYR A 67 5.30 -5.19 -7.86
N ARG A 68 5.17 -5.12 -9.19
CA ARG A 68 4.96 -3.84 -9.87
C ARG A 68 3.58 -3.29 -9.53
N VAL A 69 3.47 -1.97 -9.35
CA VAL A 69 2.20 -1.32 -8.99
C VAL A 69 1.08 -1.58 -9.99
N ASN A 70 1.40 -1.84 -11.26
CA ASN A 70 0.41 -2.20 -12.28
C ASN A 70 -0.05 -3.67 -12.20
N ALA A 71 0.71 -4.56 -11.55
CA ALA A 71 0.43 -5.98 -11.44
C ALA A 71 -0.27 -6.37 -10.13
N ILE A 72 -0.45 -5.43 -9.20
CA ILE A 72 -1.09 -5.68 -7.90
C ILE A 72 -2.60 -5.75 -8.08
N ALA A 73 -3.16 -6.91 -7.75
CA ALA A 73 -4.59 -7.15 -7.78
C ALA A 73 -5.22 -7.01 -6.38
N THR A 74 -6.55 -6.92 -6.34
CA THR A 74 -7.33 -6.91 -5.08
C THR A 74 -7.06 -8.13 -4.21
N SER A 75 -6.83 -9.30 -4.83
CA SER A 75 -6.46 -10.54 -4.13
C SER A 75 -5.14 -10.41 -3.37
N ASP A 76 -4.17 -9.67 -3.90
CA ASP A 76 -2.88 -9.46 -3.26
C ASP A 76 -3.01 -8.57 -2.01
N VAL A 77 -3.85 -7.55 -2.09
CA VAL A 77 -4.19 -6.69 -0.95
C VAL A 77 -4.92 -7.49 0.13
N LEU A 78 -5.83 -8.39 -0.26
CA LEU A 78 -6.51 -9.30 0.67
C LEU A 78 -5.50 -10.22 1.39
N ARG A 79 -4.49 -10.75 0.69
CA ARG A 79 -3.42 -11.57 1.30
C ARG A 79 -2.63 -10.79 2.36
N VAL A 80 -2.40 -9.49 2.16
CA VAL A 80 -1.74 -8.62 3.15
C VAL A 80 -2.63 -8.40 4.38
N LEU A 81 -3.91 -8.12 4.17
CA LEU A 81 -4.81 -7.70 5.26
C LEU A 81 -5.38 -8.87 6.06
N SER A 82 -5.70 -9.99 5.41
CA SER A 82 -6.31 -11.18 6.03
C SER A 82 -5.66 -11.60 7.37
N PRO A 83 -4.32 -11.76 7.49
CA PRO A 83 -3.70 -12.22 8.74
C PRO A 83 -3.80 -11.21 9.89
N ILE A 84 -3.94 -9.92 9.59
CA ILE A 84 -4.00 -8.85 10.59
C ILE A 84 -5.41 -8.34 10.83
N TRP A 85 -6.37 -8.68 9.96
CA TRP A 85 -7.69 -8.09 9.90
C TRP A 85 -8.49 -8.25 11.19
N LEU A 86 -8.51 -9.46 11.76
CA LEU A 86 -9.23 -9.75 13.02
C LEU A 86 -8.32 -9.63 14.25
N THR A 87 -7.02 -9.86 14.10
CA THR A 87 -6.09 -9.84 15.24
C THR A 87 -5.70 -8.42 15.66
N LYS A 88 -5.62 -7.49 14.70
CA LYS A 88 -5.12 -6.12 14.87
C LYS A 88 -5.92 -5.16 13.99
N PRO A 89 -7.20 -4.92 14.28
CA PRO A 89 -8.13 -4.24 13.38
C PRO A 89 -7.66 -2.82 13.00
N GLU A 90 -7.23 -2.01 13.97
CA GLU A 90 -6.70 -0.66 13.70
C GLU A 90 -5.48 -0.69 12.77
N ASN A 91 -4.55 -1.64 12.99
CA ASN A 91 -3.37 -1.75 12.15
C ASN A 91 -3.75 -2.19 10.73
N ALA A 92 -4.71 -3.10 10.59
CA ALA A 92 -5.21 -3.51 9.28
C ALA A 92 -5.86 -2.35 8.52
N ILE A 93 -6.67 -1.54 9.18
CA ILE A 93 -7.26 -0.32 8.60
C ILE A 93 -6.16 0.66 8.16
N ARG A 94 -5.18 0.92 9.02
CA ARG A 94 -4.05 1.82 8.71
C ARG A 94 -3.23 1.30 7.53
N VAL A 95 -2.89 0.00 7.51
CA VAL A 95 -2.16 -0.62 6.40
C VAL A 95 -2.95 -0.51 5.10
N ARG A 96 -4.26 -0.79 5.11
CA ARG A 96 -5.14 -0.65 3.95
C ARG A 96 -5.12 0.78 3.40
N GLN A 97 -5.30 1.78 4.27
CA GLN A 97 -5.26 3.19 3.87
C GLN A 97 -3.93 3.56 3.23
N ARG A 98 -2.81 3.11 3.81
CA ARG A 98 -1.46 3.38 3.30
C ARG A 98 -1.23 2.72 1.94
N ILE A 99 -1.67 1.48 1.75
CA ILE A 99 -1.64 0.81 0.44
C ILE A 99 -2.50 1.58 -0.57
N SER A 100 -3.69 2.04 -0.17
CA SER A 100 -4.56 2.84 -1.03
C SER A 100 -3.84 4.07 -1.56
N THR A 101 -3.21 4.85 -0.68
CA THR A 101 -2.48 6.07 -1.07
C THR A 101 -1.39 5.79 -2.11
N VAL A 102 -0.64 4.69 -1.96
CA VAL A 102 0.40 4.30 -2.93
C VAL A 102 -0.19 3.92 -4.27
N MET A 103 -1.31 3.18 -4.27
CA MET A 103 -2.01 2.80 -5.51
C MET A 103 -2.68 3.98 -6.21
N ASP A 104 -3.22 4.93 -5.45
CA ASP A 104 -3.79 6.19 -5.97
C ASP A 104 -2.70 7.05 -6.61
N TRP A 105 -1.55 7.17 -5.96
CA TRP A 105 -0.37 7.82 -6.56
C TRP A 105 0.08 7.12 -7.84
N ALA A 106 0.12 5.78 -7.87
CA ALA A 106 0.51 5.02 -9.06
C ALA A 106 -0.45 5.28 -10.24
N LYS A 107 -1.75 5.44 -9.97
CA LYS A 107 -2.74 5.85 -10.96
C LYS A 107 -2.50 7.29 -11.43
N ALA A 108 -2.33 8.24 -10.50
CA ALA A 108 -2.10 9.64 -10.82
C ALA A 108 -0.79 9.87 -11.61
N ALA A 109 0.26 9.12 -11.31
CA ALA A 109 1.54 9.15 -12.01
C ALA A 109 1.50 8.47 -13.39
N GLY A 110 0.38 7.82 -13.75
CA GLY A 110 0.20 7.14 -15.02
C GLY A 110 0.91 5.79 -15.10
N TYR A 111 1.24 5.16 -13.97
CA TYR A 111 1.78 3.80 -13.94
C TYR A 111 0.70 2.72 -14.00
N ARG A 112 -0.56 3.09 -13.75
CA ARG A 112 -1.73 2.20 -13.78
C ARG A 112 -2.94 2.96 -14.34
N SER A 113 -3.69 2.32 -15.22
CA SER A 113 -4.94 2.82 -15.79
C SER A 113 -6.18 2.25 -15.08
N GLU A 114 -6.06 1.04 -14.53
CA GLU A 114 -7.13 0.36 -13.80
C GLU A 114 -7.49 1.04 -12.47
N HIS A 115 -8.68 0.71 -11.95
CA HIS A 115 -9.12 1.18 -10.63
C HIS A 115 -8.18 0.74 -9.51
N ASN A 116 -8.22 1.48 -8.39
CA ASN A 116 -7.41 1.16 -7.23
C ASN A 116 -7.83 -0.21 -6.67
N PRO A 117 -6.93 -1.21 -6.62
CA PRO A 117 -7.26 -2.57 -6.18
C PRO A 117 -7.67 -2.66 -4.71
N VAL A 118 -7.44 -1.59 -3.92
CA VAL A 118 -7.87 -1.47 -2.53
C VAL A 118 -9.35 -1.14 -2.41
N GLU A 119 -9.96 -0.58 -3.46
CA GLU A 119 -11.38 -0.28 -3.49
C GLU A 119 -12.20 -1.57 -3.52
N GLY A 120 -13.12 -1.72 -2.55
CA GLY A 120 -13.96 -2.91 -2.41
C GLY A 120 -13.35 -4.07 -1.61
N VAL A 121 -12.09 -4.00 -1.19
CA VAL A 121 -11.45 -5.01 -0.32
C VAL A 121 -12.24 -5.23 0.98
N THR A 122 -12.83 -4.18 1.53
CA THR A 122 -13.65 -4.26 2.75
C THR A 122 -14.93 -5.09 2.57
N ARG A 123 -15.45 -5.24 1.35
CA ARG A 123 -16.62 -6.11 1.08
C ARG A 123 -16.26 -7.60 1.12
N GLY A 124 -15.00 -7.95 0.86
CA GLY A 124 -14.49 -9.32 0.90
C GLY A 124 -13.97 -9.76 2.27
N LEU A 125 -13.96 -8.86 3.26
CA LEU A 125 -13.44 -9.14 4.60
C LEU A 125 -14.57 -9.19 5.63
N PRO A 126 -14.46 -10.06 6.66
CA PRO A 126 -15.48 -10.18 7.69
C PRO A 126 -15.63 -8.84 8.44
N LYS A 127 -16.85 -8.52 8.88
CA LYS A 127 -17.14 -7.28 9.58
C LYS A 127 -16.29 -7.18 10.85
N GLN A 128 -15.49 -6.12 10.96
CA GLN A 128 -14.83 -5.76 12.21
C GLN A 128 -15.91 -5.21 13.15
N THR A 129 -16.03 -5.76 14.34
CA THR A 129 -16.81 -5.16 15.42
C THR A 129 -15.91 -4.13 16.08
N ASP A 130 -16.20 -2.83 15.87
CA ASP A 130 -15.55 -1.78 16.66
C ASP A 130 -15.91 -2.04 18.12
N THR A 131 -14.90 -2.42 18.90
CA THR A 131 -15.01 -2.32 20.35
C THR A 131 -14.52 -0.92 20.66
N ASP A 132 -15.40 0.07 20.46
CA ASP A 132 -15.19 1.42 20.97
C ASP A 132 -15.13 1.31 22.50
N GLN A 133 -13.96 0.96 23.04
CA GLN A 133 -13.65 1.27 24.42
C GLN A 133 -13.47 2.78 24.47
N HIS A 134 -14.56 3.50 24.69
CA HIS A 134 -14.53 4.89 25.09
C HIS A 134 -13.69 4.98 26.37
N HIS A 135 -12.41 5.34 26.23
CA HIS A 135 -11.58 5.69 27.36
C HIS A 135 -12.26 6.87 28.07
N ALA A 136 -12.80 6.60 29.25
CA ALA A 136 -13.37 7.65 30.10
C ALA A 136 -12.34 8.77 30.25
N ALA A 137 -12.73 9.99 29.90
CA ALA A 137 -11.87 11.15 30.06
C ALA A 137 -11.48 11.26 31.55
N VAL A 138 -10.18 11.34 31.83
CA VAL A 138 -9.68 11.59 33.19
C VAL A 138 -10.18 12.99 33.59
N PRO A 139 -10.86 13.15 34.74
CA PRO A 139 -11.25 14.47 35.21
C PRO A 139 -10.00 15.30 35.50
N LEU A 140 -9.95 16.52 34.97
CA LEU A 140 -8.95 17.51 35.33
C LEU A 140 -9.16 17.86 36.82
N GLN A 141 -8.19 17.50 37.67
CA GLN A 141 -8.09 17.95 39.06
C GLN A 141 -7.03 19.03 39.19
#